data_AF-A0A2M7MD62-F1
#
_entry.id   AF-A0A2M7MD62-F1
#
_cell.length_a   1.000
_cell.length_b   1.000
_cell.length_c   1.000
_cell.angle_alpha   90.00
_cell.angle_beta   90.00
_cell.angle_gamma   90.00
#
_symmetry.space_group_name_H-M   'P 1'
#
loop_
_entity.id
_entity.type
_entity.pdbx_description
1 polymer ?
#
loop_
_entity_poly.entity_id
_entity_poly.type
_entity_poly.pdbx_seq_one_letter_code
_entity_poly.pdbx_strand_id
1 'polypeptide(L)'
;MKISMDDSRFSSISGLLEFVKGSIKFEIKLEGIQDKYDLIKETIKKFKYQKLSRKDKHIVRLYLKKLTSYKKAQLNRLISKAIDKKLEHKIYERKNPHQVYTSADIKLLEQTDALHRRLNRFATKEILRREAEVFGKSKYQHIAGVSSSHIDNLRKSKIYRQF
;
A
#
# COMPACT_ATOMS: atom_id res chain seq x y z
N MET A 1 -6.32 1.58 -23.57
CA MET A 1 -7.00 0.36 -24.05
C MET A 1 -6.91 -0.69 -22.95
N LYS A 2 -8.03 -1.12 -22.34
CA LYS A 2 -8.05 -2.13 -21.27
C LYS A 2 -8.22 -3.50 -21.93
N ILE A 3 -7.18 -4.32 -21.89
CA ILE A 3 -7.23 -5.70 -22.40
C ILE A 3 -7.83 -6.57 -21.28
N SER A 4 -9.05 -7.07 -21.48
CA SER A 4 -9.66 -8.05 -20.58
C SER A 4 -9.26 -9.45 -21.02
N MET A 5 -8.74 -10.26 -20.10
CA MET A 5 -8.40 -11.66 -20.37
C MET A 5 -9.57 -12.55 -19.96
N ASP A 6 -10.19 -13.24 -20.93
CA ASP A 6 -11.16 -14.30 -20.67
C ASP A 6 -10.40 -15.64 -20.49
N ASP A 7 -10.30 -16.12 -19.25
CA ASP A 7 -9.64 -17.37 -18.89
C ASP A 7 -10.64 -18.53 -18.69
N SER A 8 -11.92 -18.34 -19.05
CA SER A 8 -12.97 -19.36 -18.96
C SER A 8 -12.59 -20.66 -19.68
N ARG A 9 -11.90 -20.54 -20.82
CA ARG A 9 -11.50 -21.65 -21.71
C ARG A 9 -10.38 -22.53 -21.16
N PHE A 10 -9.61 -22.09 -20.17
CA PHE A 10 -8.59 -22.91 -19.54
C PHE A 10 -9.22 -23.82 -18.48
N SER A 11 -9.77 -24.96 -18.90
CA SER A 11 -10.37 -25.96 -18.00
C SER A 11 -9.41 -27.10 -17.62
N SER A 12 -8.23 -27.17 -18.25
CA SER A 12 -7.24 -28.22 -18.04
C SER A 12 -5.88 -27.67 -17.59
N ILE A 13 -5.13 -28.50 -16.85
CA ILE A 13 -3.77 -28.17 -16.41
C ILE A 13 -2.80 -28.05 -17.60
N SER A 14 -3.00 -28.85 -18.65
CA SER A 14 -2.23 -28.75 -19.89
C SER A 14 -2.43 -27.39 -20.57
N GLY A 15 -3.67 -26.89 -20.64
CA GLY A 15 -3.97 -25.57 -21.19
C GLY A 15 -3.31 -24.43 -20.39
N LEU A 16 -3.25 -24.54 -19.06
CA LEU A 16 -2.48 -23.59 -18.24
C LEU A 16 -0.99 -23.60 -18.58
N LEU A 17 -0.42 -24.79 -18.78
CA LEU A 17 1.00 -24.93 -19.12
C LEU A 17 1.31 -24.32 -20.50
N GLU A 18 0.46 -24.57 -21.49
CA GLU A 18 0.57 -23.97 -22.83
C GLU A 18 0.48 -22.45 -22.76
N PHE A 19 -0.47 -21.91 -22.01
CA PHE A 19 -0.56 -20.48 -21.78
C PHE A 19 0.70 -19.91 -21.12
N VAL A 20 1.21 -20.55 -20.06
CA VAL A 20 2.42 -20.09 -19.38
C VAL A 20 3.62 -20.08 -20.35
N LYS A 21 3.74 -21.09 -21.22
CA LYS A 21 4.80 -21.15 -22.25
C LYS A 21 4.62 -20.08 -23.33
N GLY A 22 3.39 -19.90 -23.84
CA GLY A 22 3.09 -18.91 -24.88
C GLY A 22 3.15 -17.47 -24.40
N SER A 23 2.87 -17.23 -23.11
CA SER A 23 2.85 -15.90 -22.51
C SER A 23 4.22 -15.37 -22.09
N ILE A 24 5.31 -16.12 -22.28
CA ILE A 24 6.67 -15.72 -21.87
C ILE A 24 7.04 -14.33 -22.45
N LYS A 25 6.69 -14.08 -23.71
CA LYS A 25 7.03 -12.84 -24.44
C LYS A 25 6.14 -11.64 -24.10
N PHE A 26 5.06 -11.83 -23.33
CA PHE A 26 4.09 -10.78 -23.02
C PHE A 26 4.13 -10.39 -21.54
N GLU A 27 4.07 -9.09 -21.24
CA GLU A 27 3.79 -8.62 -19.89
C GLU A 27 2.28 -8.58 -19.68
N ILE A 28 1.74 -9.57 -18.96
CA ILE A 28 0.33 -9.63 -18.58
C ILE A 28 0.26 -9.45 -17.07
N LYS A 29 -0.33 -8.33 -16.62
CA LYS A 29 -0.41 -7.99 -15.20
C LYS A 29 -1.83 -7.52 -14.87
N LEU A 30 -2.41 -8.06 -13.82
CA LEU A 30 -3.58 -7.48 -13.19
C LEU A 30 -3.17 -6.24 -12.37
N GLU A 31 -3.96 -5.17 -12.45
CA GLU A 31 -3.68 -3.92 -11.72
C GLU A 31 -4.30 -3.93 -10.31
N GLY A 32 -5.56 -4.36 -10.18
CA GLY A 32 -6.27 -4.37 -8.91
C GLY A 32 -5.83 -5.47 -7.94
N ILE A 33 -5.69 -5.14 -6.65
CA ILE A 33 -5.47 -6.15 -5.60
C ILE A 33 -6.67 -7.10 -5.51
N GLN A 34 -7.88 -6.56 -5.65
CA GLN A 34 -9.12 -7.33 -5.66
C GLN A 34 -9.14 -8.33 -6.82
N ASP A 35 -8.87 -7.88 -8.05
CA ASP A 35 -8.79 -8.73 -9.25
C ASP A 35 -7.79 -9.88 -9.07
N LYS A 36 -6.62 -9.59 -8.48
CA LYS A 36 -5.62 -10.63 -8.18
C LYS A 36 -6.14 -11.65 -7.18
N TYR A 37 -6.88 -11.22 -6.17
CA TYR A 37 -7.40 -12.12 -5.13
C TYR A 37 -8.52 -12.99 -5.69
N ASP A 38 -9.38 -12.42 -6.52
CA ASP A 38 -10.48 -13.15 -7.16
C ASP A 38 -9.94 -14.18 -8.17
N LEU A 39 -8.95 -13.81 -9.00
CA LEU A 39 -8.25 -14.76 -9.86
C LEU A 39 -7.68 -15.95 -9.05
N ILE A 40 -7.03 -15.68 -7.91
CA ILE A 40 -6.50 -16.76 -7.06
C ILE A 40 -7.65 -17.64 -6.55
N LYS A 41 -8.74 -17.07 -6.02
CA LYS A 41 -9.89 -17.86 -5.53
C LYS A 41 -10.49 -18.72 -6.63
N GLU A 42 -10.76 -18.14 -7.77
CA GLU A 42 -11.39 -18.81 -8.91
C GLU A 42 -10.50 -19.93 -9.44
N THR A 43 -9.21 -19.67 -9.62
CA THR A 43 -8.25 -20.69 -10.08
C THR A 43 -8.17 -21.86 -9.09
N ILE A 44 -8.08 -21.58 -7.78
CA ILE A 44 -8.00 -22.62 -6.74
C ILE A 44 -9.29 -23.48 -6.72
N LYS A 45 -10.46 -22.86 -6.90
CA LYS A 45 -11.75 -23.54 -7.00
C LYS A 45 -11.88 -24.36 -8.29
N LYS A 46 -11.61 -23.74 -9.44
CA LYS A 46 -11.76 -24.32 -10.79
C LYS A 46 -10.94 -25.60 -10.95
N PHE A 47 -9.67 -25.57 -10.55
CA PHE A 47 -8.77 -26.71 -10.70
C PHE A 47 -8.75 -27.66 -9.51
N LYS A 48 -9.66 -27.49 -8.53
CA LYS A 48 -9.71 -28.29 -7.30
C LYS A 48 -8.32 -28.44 -6.68
N TYR A 49 -7.59 -27.33 -6.53
CA TYR A 49 -6.12 -27.30 -6.33
C TYR A 49 -5.61 -28.24 -5.24
N GLN A 50 -6.38 -28.46 -4.17
CA GLN A 50 -6.00 -29.38 -3.09
C GLN A 50 -5.78 -30.82 -3.57
N LYS A 51 -6.61 -31.29 -4.53
CA LYS A 51 -6.59 -32.65 -5.09
C LYS A 51 -5.52 -32.86 -6.18
N LEU A 52 -4.85 -31.78 -6.61
CA LEU A 52 -3.84 -31.84 -7.66
C LEU A 52 -2.54 -32.50 -7.19
N SER A 53 -1.84 -33.14 -8.13
CA SER A 53 -0.49 -33.66 -7.94
C SER A 53 0.50 -32.53 -7.64
N ARG A 54 1.70 -32.87 -7.13
CA ARG A 54 2.75 -31.87 -6.89
C ARG A 54 3.15 -31.12 -8.18
N LYS A 55 3.15 -31.84 -9.31
CA LYS A 55 3.49 -31.28 -10.65
C LYS A 55 2.42 -30.29 -11.11
N ASP A 56 1.15 -30.66 -11.01
CA ASP A 56 0.04 -29.79 -11.45
C ASP A 56 -0.10 -28.56 -10.57
N LYS A 57 0.13 -28.70 -9.25
CA LYS A 57 0.20 -27.56 -8.33
C LYS A 57 1.29 -26.57 -8.72
N HIS A 58 2.41 -27.05 -9.28
CA HIS A 58 3.47 -26.17 -9.77
C HIS A 58 3.01 -25.36 -10.99
N ILE A 59 2.31 -25.98 -11.94
CA ILE A 59 1.77 -25.31 -13.13
C ILE A 59 0.79 -24.20 -12.73
N VAL A 60 -0.15 -24.49 -11.82
CA VAL A 60 -1.08 -23.48 -11.29
C VAL A 60 -0.35 -22.30 -10.64
N ARG A 61 0.73 -22.56 -9.89
CA ARG A 61 1.54 -21.48 -9.29
C ARG A 61 2.26 -20.64 -10.34
N LEU A 62 2.76 -21.24 -11.42
CA LEU A 62 3.38 -20.48 -12.51
C LEU A 62 2.38 -19.57 -13.20
N TYR A 63 1.18 -20.07 -13.48
CA TYR A 63 0.07 -19.29 -14.02
C TYR A 63 -0.28 -18.10 -13.12
N LEU A 64 -0.56 -18.35 -11.83
CA LEU A 64 -0.89 -17.29 -10.89
C LEU A 64 0.24 -16.29 -10.71
N LYS A 65 1.50 -16.74 -10.68
CA LYS A 65 2.67 -15.87 -10.59
C LYS A 65 2.77 -14.94 -11.80
N LYS A 66 2.52 -15.46 -13.01
CA LYS A 66 2.57 -14.67 -14.26
C LYS A 66 1.59 -13.51 -14.22
N LEU A 67 0.34 -13.76 -13.82
CA LEU A 67 -0.73 -12.76 -13.84
C LEU A 67 -0.73 -11.81 -12.65
N THR A 68 -0.40 -12.31 -11.45
CA THR A 68 -0.45 -11.48 -10.21
C THR A 68 0.86 -10.74 -9.94
N SER A 69 1.97 -11.18 -10.54
CA SER A 69 3.34 -10.72 -10.27
C SER A 69 3.79 -10.90 -8.81
N TYR A 70 3.10 -11.72 -8.00
CA TYR A 70 3.51 -11.97 -6.63
C TYR A 70 4.78 -12.82 -6.53
N LYS A 71 5.64 -12.48 -5.56
CA LYS A 71 6.77 -13.34 -5.17
C LYS A 71 6.25 -14.69 -4.66
N LYS A 72 7.07 -15.75 -4.81
CA LYS A 72 6.73 -17.14 -4.42
C LYS A 72 6.15 -17.24 -3.00
N ALA A 73 6.80 -16.60 -2.02
CA ALA A 73 6.36 -16.63 -0.63
C ALA A 73 4.96 -16.03 -0.43
N GLN A 74 4.73 -14.85 -1.03
CA GLN A 74 3.43 -14.19 -0.96
C GLN A 74 2.35 -15.01 -1.65
N LEU A 75 2.64 -15.54 -2.85
CA LEU A 75 1.69 -16.37 -3.58
C LEU A 75 1.31 -17.62 -2.78
N ASN A 76 2.28 -18.32 -2.18
CA ASN A 76 2.00 -19.48 -1.33
C ASN A 76 1.08 -19.12 -0.15
N ARG A 77 1.35 -18.00 0.54
CA ARG A 77 0.50 -17.50 1.63
C ARG A 77 -0.93 -17.23 1.16
N LEU A 78 -1.11 -16.59 0.01
CA LEU A 78 -2.42 -16.27 -0.55
C LEU A 78 -3.18 -17.53 -1.00
N ILE A 79 -2.48 -18.50 -1.59
CA ILE A 79 -3.06 -19.81 -1.95
C ILE A 79 -3.55 -20.55 -0.70
N SER A 80 -2.75 -20.58 0.39
CA SER A 80 -3.18 -21.16 1.67
C SER A 80 -4.44 -20.47 2.20
N LYS A 81 -4.47 -19.13 2.19
CA LYS A 81 -5.67 -18.38 2.59
C LYS A 81 -6.89 -18.67 1.70
N ALA A 82 -6.69 -18.87 0.41
CA ALA A 82 -7.77 -19.20 -0.53
C ALA A 82 -8.33 -20.60 -0.28
N ILE A 83 -7.45 -21.57 0.02
CA ILE A 83 -7.82 -22.93 0.44
C ILE A 83 -8.70 -22.90 1.69
N ASP A 84 -8.31 -22.08 2.68
CA ASP A 84 -9.03 -21.91 3.93
C ASP A 84 -10.30 -21.04 3.80
N LYS A 85 -10.64 -20.57 2.60
CA LYS A 85 -11.72 -19.60 2.33
C LYS A 85 -11.60 -18.28 3.12
N LYS A 86 -10.38 -17.90 3.53
CA LYS A 86 -10.03 -16.70 4.31
C LYS A 86 -9.33 -15.61 3.49
N LEU A 87 -9.26 -15.78 2.16
CA LEU A 87 -8.63 -14.79 1.29
C LEU A 87 -9.59 -13.61 1.08
N GLU A 88 -9.39 -12.54 1.82
CA GLU A 88 -10.16 -11.31 1.68
C GLU A 88 -9.21 -10.12 1.58
N HIS A 89 -9.55 -9.18 0.69
CA HIS A 89 -8.87 -7.89 0.64
C HIS A 89 -9.43 -7.02 1.77
N LYS A 90 -8.67 -6.91 2.87
CA LYS A 90 -8.97 -5.97 3.95
C LYS A 90 -8.22 -4.68 3.67
N ILE A 91 -8.97 -3.61 3.40
CA ILE A 91 -8.42 -2.26 3.33
C ILE A 91 -7.88 -1.93 4.72
N TYR A 92 -6.61 -1.52 4.79
CA TYR A 92 -6.04 -1.09 6.05
C TYR A 92 -6.61 0.27 6.42
N GLU A 93 -7.45 0.28 7.45
CA GLU A 93 -7.94 1.49 8.08
C GLU A 93 -7.28 1.65 9.44
N ARG A 94 -6.43 2.67 9.57
CA ARG A 94 -5.78 2.97 10.85
C ARG A 94 -6.80 3.62 11.78
N LYS A 95 -7.36 2.83 12.70
CA LYS A 95 -8.20 3.33 13.80
C LYS A 95 -7.27 3.94 14.86
N ASN A 96 -7.49 5.21 15.20
CA ASN A 96 -6.73 5.98 16.20
C ASN A 96 -5.22 6.08 15.90
N PRO A 97 -4.80 6.82 14.86
CA PRO A 97 -3.39 7.12 14.68
C PRO A 97 -2.85 7.83 15.92
N HIS A 98 -1.69 7.40 16.42
CA HIS A 98 -0.97 8.14 17.45
C HIS A 98 -0.63 9.53 16.92
N GLN A 99 -1.27 10.56 17.47
CA GLN A 99 -1.03 11.96 17.11
C GLN A 99 0.03 12.51 18.05
N VAL A 100 1.22 12.76 17.52
CA VAL A 100 2.29 13.40 18.29
C VAL A 100 1.99 14.88 18.43
N TYR A 101 1.66 15.58 17.35
CA TYR A 101 1.39 17.03 17.36
C TYR A 101 -0.11 17.29 17.44
N THR A 102 -0.49 18.18 18.35
CA THR A 102 -1.87 18.59 18.62
C THR A 102 -2.35 19.66 17.63
N SER A 103 -3.63 20.00 17.69
CA SER A 103 -4.19 21.13 16.95
C SER A 103 -3.50 22.45 17.31
N ALA A 104 -3.13 22.65 18.58
CA ALA A 104 -2.41 23.83 19.05
C ALA A 104 -1.02 23.95 18.40
N ASP A 105 -0.30 22.84 18.26
CA ASP A 105 0.99 22.81 17.57
C ASP A 105 0.82 23.19 16.09
N ILE A 106 -0.18 22.62 15.43
CA ILE A 106 -0.47 22.91 14.02
C ILE A 106 -0.79 24.40 13.81
N LYS A 107 -1.54 25.01 14.74
CA LYS A 107 -1.84 26.44 14.74
C LYS A 107 -0.61 27.29 15.03
N LEU A 108 0.27 26.84 15.92
CA LEU A 108 1.52 27.52 16.17
C LEU A 108 2.44 27.50 14.94
N LEU A 109 2.49 26.38 14.22
CA LEU A 109 3.19 26.28 12.93
C LEU A 109 2.62 27.25 11.90
N GLU A 110 1.29 27.32 11.77
CA GLU A 110 0.62 28.26 10.86
C GLU A 110 0.97 29.72 11.17
N GLN A 111 0.89 30.12 12.45
CA GLN A 111 1.26 31.47 12.89
C GLN A 111 2.73 31.77 12.61
N THR A 112 3.61 30.82 12.88
CA THR A 112 5.05 30.94 12.60
C THR A 112 5.29 31.12 11.11
N ASP A 113 4.66 30.30 10.27
CA ASP A 113 4.77 30.42 8.82
C ASP A 113 4.21 31.76 8.33
N ALA A 114 3.10 32.26 8.87
CA ALA A 114 2.55 33.56 8.52
C ALA A 114 3.52 34.71 8.84
N LEU A 115 4.12 34.70 10.05
CA LEU A 115 5.11 35.71 10.47
C LEU A 115 6.36 35.70 9.59
N HIS A 116 6.78 34.53 9.11
CA HIS A 116 8.01 34.35 8.33
C HIS A 116 7.77 34.22 6.81
N ARG A 117 6.58 34.57 6.31
CA ARG A 117 6.20 34.46 4.88
C ARG A 117 6.44 33.06 4.30
N ARG A 118 6.15 32.04 5.10
CA ARG A 118 6.19 30.61 4.81
C ARG A 118 7.49 30.16 4.13
N LEU A 119 8.51 29.93 4.95
CA LEU A 119 9.80 29.43 4.51
C LEU A 119 9.77 27.93 4.15
N ASN A 120 10.88 27.45 3.58
CA ASN A 120 11.07 26.03 3.37
C ASN A 120 11.07 25.27 4.72
N ARG A 121 10.75 23.98 4.67
CA ARG A 121 10.60 23.12 5.86
C ARG A 121 11.83 23.08 6.77
N PHE A 122 13.04 23.25 6.23
CA PHE A 122 14.27 23.19 7.02
C PHE A 122 14.45 24.49 7.82
N ALA A 123 14.21 25.63 7.20
CA ALA A 123 14.22 26.93 7.87
C ALA A 123 13.12 27.01 8.93
N THR A 124 11.89 26.58 8.61
CA THR A 124 10.80 26.53 9.59
C THR A 124 11.14 25.61 10.77
N LYS A 125 11.71 24.43 10.54
CA LYS A 125 12.18 23.55 11.61
C LYS A 125 13.16 24.26 12.54
N GLU A 126 14.15 24.95 11.96
CA GLU A 126 15.17 25.65 12.74
C GLU A 126 14.57 26.81 13.55
N ILE A 127 13.60 27.53 13.00
CA ILE A 127 12.85 28.57 13.74
C ILE A 127 12.12 27.96 14.92
N LEU A 128 11.33 26.89 14.72
CA LEU A 128 10.58 26.23 15.79
C LEU A 128 11.50 25.73 16.92
N ARG A 129 12.66 25.17 16.55
CA ARG A 129 13.69 24.74 17.52
C ARG A 129 14.22 25.92 18.32
N ARG A 130 14.64 27.00 17.64
CA ARG A 130 15.23 28.19 18.29
C ARG A 130 14.22 28.90 19.18
N GLU A 131 12.96 29.00 18.77
CA GLU A 131 11.87 29.57 19.57
C GLU A 131 11.72 28.84 20.91
N ALA A 132 11.88 27.51 20.94
CA ALA A 132 11.86 26.73 22.17
C ALA A 132 13.18 26.79 22.95
N GLU A 133 14.31 26.49 22.31
CA GLU A 133 15.60 26.24 22.97
C GLU A 133 16.38 27.51 23.28
N VAL A 134 16.37 28.49 22.37
CA VAL A 134 17.15 29.73 22.49
C VAL A 134 16.33 30.83 23.16
N PHE A 135 15.06 30.97 22.76
CA PHE A 135 14.17 32.01 23.28
C PHE A 135 13.29 31.54 24.44
N GLY A 136 13.36 30.27 24.83
CA GLY A 136 12.67 29.73 26.01
C GLY A 136 11.13 29.75 25.92
N LYS A 137 10.54 29.87 24.72
CA LYS A 137 9.09 29.97 24.57
C LYS A 137 8.44 28.60 24.75
N SER A 138 7.83 28.39 25.92
CA SER A 138 7.22 27.11 26.33
C SER A 138 6.25 26.53 25.30
N LYS A 139 5.45 27.37 24.64
CA LYS A 139 4.50 26.95 23.59
C LYS A 139 5.15 26.21 22.41
N TYR A 140 6.44 26.43 22.14
CA TYR A 140 7.16 25.74 21.06
C TYR A 140 7.81 24.43 21.48
N GLN A 141 7.88 24.11 22.78
CA GLN A 141 8.61 22.93 23.29
C GLN A 141 8.13 21.63 22.65
N HIS A 142 6.82 21.50 22.44
CA HIS A 142 6.25 20.30 21.88
C HIS A 142 6.50 20.19 20.37
N ILE A 143 6.27 21.27 19.60
CA ILE A 143 6.49 21.27 18.15
C ILE A 143 7.97 21.32 17.73
N ALA A 144 8.89 21.75 18.61
CA ALA A 144 10.32 21.85 18.30
C ALA A 144 10.95 20.53 17.82
N GLY A 145 10.43 19.39 18.28
CA GLY A 145 10.88 18.05 17.86
C GLY A 145 10.42 17.62 16.45
N VAL A 146 9.66 18.44 15.73
CA VAL A 146 9.07 18.07 14.43
C VAL A 146 10.14 17.80 13.37
N SER A 147 9.97 16.67 12.66
CA SER A 147 10.81 16.39 11.51
C SER A 147 10.46 17.30 10.34
N SER A 148 11.44 17.64 9.51
CA SER A 148 11.23 18.48 8.33
C SER A 148 10.15 17.93 7.40
N SER A 149 10.13 16.62 7.18
CA SER A 149 9.11 15.97 6.35
C SER A 149 7.71 16.04 6.98
N HIS A 150 7.62 16.02 8.32
CA HIS A 150 6.35 16.11 9.00
C HIS A 150 5.77 17.53 8.98
N ILE A 151 6.58 18.58 8.91
CA ILE A 151 6.11 19.96 8.67
C ILE A 151 5.26 20.03 7.39
N ASP A 152 5.68 19.38 6.30
CA ASP A 152 4.90 19.36 5.06
C ASP A 152 3.57 18.60 5.22
N ASN A 153 3.55 17.56 6.05
CA ASN A 153 2.30 16.84 6.38
C ASN A 153 1.36 17.71 7.21
N LEU A 154 1.87 18.41 8.23
CA LEU A 154 1.08 19.31 9.07
C LEU A 154 0.50 20.47 8.25
N ARG A 155 1.26 21.07 7.32
CA ARG A 155 0.79 22.11 6.37
C ARG A 155 -0.32 21.65 5.42
N LYS A 156 -0.41 20.34 5.16
CA LYS A 156 -1.48 19.74 4.35
C LYS A 156 -2.73 19.39 5.16
N SER A 157 -2.63 19.43 6.49
CA SER A 157 -3.76 19.15 7.37
C SER A 157 -4.87 20.19 7.21
N LYS A 158 -6.11 19.80 7.51
CA LYS A 158 -7.25 20.72 7.51
C LYS A 158 -7.08 21.81 8.55
N ILE A 159 -6.58 21.46 9.74
CA ILE A 159 -6.39 22.37 10.88
C ILE A 159 -5.47 23.54 10.49
N TYR A 160 -4.38 23.27 9.77
CA TYR A 160 -3.45 24.30 9.29
C TYR A 160 -4.13 25.29 8.31
N ARG A 161 -5.05 24.81 7.48
CA ARG A 161 -5.68 25.61 6.41
C ARG A 161 -6.96 26.33 6.84
N GLN A 162 -7.45 26.04 8.04
CA GLN A 162 -8.70 26.58 8.55
C GLN A 162 -8.41 27.94 9.19
N PHE A 163 -8.81 29.04 8.55
CA PHE A 163 -8.67 30.39 9.13
C PHE A 163 -9.62 30.59 10.31
#